data_AF-A0A1D3CVM5-F1
#
_entry.id   AF-A0A1D3CVM5-F1
#
_cell.length_a   1.000
_cell.length_b   1.000
_cell.length_c   1.000
_cell.angle_alpha   90.00
_cell.angle_beta   90.00
_cell.angle_gamma   90.00
#
_symmetry.space_group_name_H-M   'P 1'
#
loop_
_entity.id
_entity.type
_entity.pdbx_description
1 polymer ?
#
loop_
_entity_poly.entity_id
_entity_poly.type
_entity_poly.pdbx_seq_one_letter_code
_entity_poly.pdbx_strand_id
1 'polypeptide(L)'
;MEAAIAERVEQFLAAVAAEDGGPPAGAPNGTSGVDVYQELTELILDGRSIRGITPEDAAALKKFHNLTKLTLNQTGLASLANLPCMSSVRTLEATDNHISSCLKLLVDAFPNLRKLQLGGNHIKTFEDLEPLARLSQLEQLGLDLNPVASLANYREKVFSIVPSLVVLDSRDRQGEEREAADSDSEEEEDDEGEEVDTTLKDFYEAEMPEQDAEDAEDFEPPCDAEDDEDIDEEDEG
;
A
#
# COMPACT_ATOMS: atom_id res chain seq x y z
N MET A 1 -26.48 -3.29 -1.17
CA MET A 1 -25.25 -3.57 -1.94
C MET A 1 -25.04 -5.08 -2.10
N GLU A 2 -25.59 -5.91 -1.22
CA GLU A 2 -25.63 -7.38 -1.32
C GLU A 2 -25.86 -7.97 -2.73
N ALA A 3 -26.93 -7.59 -3.44
CA ALA A 3 -27.22 -8.11 -4.78
C ALA A 3 -26.09 -7.84 -5.79
N ALA A 4 -25.34 -6.76 -5.58
CA ALA A 4 -24.23 -6.38 -6.42
C ALA A 4 -22.98 -7.19 -6.18
N ILE A 5 -22.72 -7.45 -4.91
CA ILE A 5 -21.68 -8.39 -4.49
C ILE A 5 -21.99 -9.77 -5.07
N ALA A 6 -23.24 -10.25 -4.93
CA ALA A 6 -23.66 -11.55 -5.47
C ALA A 6 -23.47 -11.63 -6.99
N GLU A 7 -23.89 -10.61 -7.74
CA GLU A 7 -23.73 -10.57 -9.19
C GLU A 7 -22.25 -10.55 -9.60
N ARG A 8 -21.40 -9.80 -8.89
CA ARG A 8 -19.95 -9.78 -9.18
C ARG A 8 -19.29 -11.13 -8.89
N VAL A 9 -19.70 -11.79 -7.81
CA VAL A 9 -19.25 -13.15 -7.45
C VAL A 9 -19.68 -14.16 -8.51
N GLU A 10 -20.92 -14.08 -9.01
CA GLU A 10 -21.40 -14.92 -10.10
C GLU A 10 -20.62 -14.68 -11.40
N GLN A 11 -20.34 -13.41 -11.75
CA GLN A 11 -19.53 -13.06 -12.91
C GLN A 11 -18.10 -13.59 -12.80
N PHE A 12 -17.50 -13.52 -11.61
CA PHE A 12 -16.17 -14.08 -11.36
C PHE A 12 -16.18 -15.61 -11.53
N LEU A 13 -17.14 -16.30 -10.93
CA LEU A 13 -17.30 -17.74 -11.10
C LEU A 13 -17.53 -18.14 -12.56
N ALA A 14 -18.32 -17.36 -13.31
CA ALA A 14 -18.55 -17.59 -14.73
C ALA A 14 -17.29 -17.37 -15.57
N ALA A 15 -16.45 -16.38 -15.22
CA ALA A 15 -15.17 -16.14 -15.88
C ALA A 15 -14.18 -17.29 -15.63
N VAL A 16 -14.03 -17.73 -14.38
CA VAL A 16 -13.18 -18.88 -14.02
C VAL A 16 -13.65 -20.15 -14.76
N ALA A 17 -14.96 -20.39 -14.83
CA ALA A 17 -15.51 -21.53 -15.56
C ALA A 17 -15.33 -21.43 -17.09
N ALA A 18 -15.19 -20.23 -17.65
CA ALA A 18 -14.96 -20.02 -19.08
C ALA A 18 -13.48 -20.19 -19.48
N GLU A 19 -12.54 -19.96 -18.55
CA GLU A 19 -11.11 -20.18 -18.78
C GLU A 19 -10.72 -21.67 -18.70
N ASP A 20 -11.43 -22.49 -17.93
CA ASP A 20 -11.19 -23.95 -17.82
C ASP A 20 -11.81 -24.76 -18.98
N GLY A 21 -11.52 -24.35 -20.22
CA GLY A 21 -11.91 -25.03 -21.46
C GLY A 21 -11.23 -26.39 -21.67
N GLY A 22 -11.52 -27.38 -20.83
CA GLY A 22 -11.02 -28.78 -20.90
C GLY A 22 -9.91 -29.07 -19.88
N PRO A 23 -9.84 -30.30 -19.34
CA PRO A 23 -9.07 -30.56 -18.12
C PRO A 23 -7.57 -30.31 -18.35
N PRO A 24 -6.91 -29.47 -17.54
CA PRO A 24 -5.46 -29.50 -17.47
C PRO A 24 -5.05 -30.85 -16.85
N ALA A 25 -4.26 -31.63 -17.60
CA ALA A 25 -3.59 -32.81 -17.09
C ALA A 25 -2.63 -32.38 -15.97
N GLY A 26 -3.14 -32.40 -14.73
CA GLY A 26 -2.41 -31.92 -13.56
C GLY A 26 -3.22 -31.14 -12.53
N ALA A 27 -4.55 -31.08 -12.63
CA ALA A 27 -5.36 -30.51 -11.55
C ALA A 27 -5.18 -31.31 -10.25
N PRO A 28 -4.84 -30.68 -9.11
CA PRO A 28 -5.20 -31.25 -7.83
C PRO A 28 -6.73 -31.35 -7.78
N ASN A 29 -7.23 -32.57 -7.63
CA ASN A 29 -8.61 -32.88 -7.31
C ASN A 29 -9.11 -31.96 -6.19
N GLY A 30 -10.15 -31.16 -6.44
CA GLY A 30 -10.79 -30.42 -5.35
C GLY A 30 -11.64 -29.24 -5.77
N THR A 31 -12.71 -29.43 -6.56
CA THR A 31 -13.82 -28.48 -6.59
C THR A 31 -14.61 -28.58 -5.28
N SER A 32 -14.00 -28.14 -4.17
CA SER A 32 -14.63 -28.03 -2.86
C SER A 32 -13.99 -26.87 -2.10
N GLY A 33 -14.66 -25.71 -2.13
CA GLY A 33 -14.44 -24.66 -1.13
C GLY A 33 -13.34 -23.66 -1.41
N VAL A 34 -13.16 -23.20 -2.65
CA VAL A 34 -12.49 -21.91 -2.86
C VAL A 34 -13.44 -20.83 -2.39
N ASP A 35 -13.11 -20.17 -1.29
CA ASP A 35 -13.83 -18.98 -0.85
C ASP A 35 -13.64 -17.91 -1.92
N VAL A 36 -14.60 -17.79 -2.85
CA VAL A 36 -14.57 -16.84 -3.97
C VAL A 36 -14.27 -15.41 -3.50
N TYR A 37 -14.67 -15.09 -2.27
CA TYR A 37 -14.41 -13.82 -1.61
C TYR A 37 -12.92 -13.56 -1.30
N GLN A 38 -12.10 -14.61 -1.19
CA GLN A 38 -10.65 -14.52 -0.99
C GLN A 38 -9.88 -14.35 -2.30
N GLU A 39 -10.42 -14.77 -3.45
CA GLU A 39 -9.74 -14.58 -4.74
C GLU A 39 -10.08 -13.25 -5.41
N LEU A 40 -11.21 -12.63 -5.03
CA LEU A 40 -11.63 -11.35 -5.58
C LEU A 40 -10.73 -10.20 -5.10
N THR A 41 -9.91 -9.68 -6.02
CA THR A 41 -9.08 -8.48 -5.84
C THR A 41 -9.80 -7.20 -6.21
N GLU A 42 -10.78 -7.26 -7.13
CA GLU A 42 -11.50 -6.08 -7.62
C GLU A 42 -13.03 -6.21 -7.50
N LEU A 43 -13.66 -5.22 -6.85
CA LEU A 43 -15.09 -5.15 -6.63
C LEU A 43 -15.66 -3.87 -7.25
N ILE A 44 -16.51 -4.04 -8.27
CA ILE A 44 -17.14 -2.96 -9.02
C ILE A 44 -18.62 -2.90 -8.66
N LEU A 45 -19.04 -1.78 -8.06
CA LEU A 45 -20.42 -1.57 -7.59
C LEU A 45 -21.10 -0.36 -8.24
N ASP A 46 -20.53 0.10 -9.36
CA ASP A 46 -20.91 1.34 -10.05
C ASP A 46 -22.37 1.36 -10.51
N GLY A 47 -22.96 2.55 -10.52
CA GLY A 47 -24.32 2.81 -11.02
C GLY A 47 -25.46 2.23 -10.18
N ARG A 48 -25.16 1.64 -9.02
CA ARG A 48 -26.16 1.05 -8.12
C ARG A 48 -26.53 2.03 -7.02
N SER A 49 -27.83 2.17 -6.73
CA SER A 49 -28.30 3.07 -5.66
C SER A 49 -27.89 2.56 -4.27
N ILE A 50 -26.73 3.03 -3.78
CA ILE A 50 -26.16 2.72 -2.47
C ILE A 50 -25.97 4.05 -1.75
N ARG A 51 -27.05 4.56 -1.14
CA ARG A 51 -27.02 5.86 -0.44
C ARG A 51 -26.21 5.83 0.86
N GLY A 52 -26.05 4.65 1.44
CA GLY A 52 -25.28 4.40 2.65
C GLY A 52 -25.01 2.92 2.83
N ILE A 53 -24.05 2.61 3.70
CA ILE A 53 -23.64 1.23 3.99
C ILE A 53 -24.44 0.72 5.18
N THR A 54 -25.19 -0.36 4.96
CA THR A 54 -25.89 -1.06 6.04
C THR A 54 -24.92 -1.97 6.81
N PRO A 55 -25.24 -2.37 8.06
CA PRO A 55 -24.43 -3.35 8.79
C PRO A 55 -24.31 -4.70 8.07
N GLU A 56 -25.33 -5.09 7.29
CA GLU A 56 -25.33 -6.31 6.47
C GLU A 56 -24.35 -6.18 5.29
N ASP A 57 -24.37 -5.04 4.61
CA ASP A 57 -23.40 -4.71 3.55
C ASP A 57 -21.96 -4.70 4.11
N ALA A 58 -21.76 -4.14 5.31
CA ALA A 58 -20.47 -4.15 6.00
C ALA A 58 -20.00 -5.58 6.33
N ALA A 59 -20.90 -6.46 6.77
CA ALA A 59 -20.59 -7.86 7.01
C ALA A 59 -20.25 -8.60 5.71
N ALA A 60 -20.87 -8.24 4.59
CA ALA A 60 -20.52 -8.78 3.28
C ALA A 60 -19.14 -8.28 2.81
N LEU A 61 -18.84 -6.99 2.96
CA LEU A 61 -17.54 -6.40 2.62
C LEU A 61 -16.39 -7.00 3.45
N LYS A 62 -16.64 -7.34 4.71
CA LYS A 62 -15.63 -7.97 5.59
C LYS A 62 -15.16 -9.36 5.12
N LYS A 63 -15.94 -10.04 4.26
CA LYS A 63 -15.55 -11.36 3.71
C LYS A 63 -14.42 -11.26 2.69
N PHE A 64 -14.20 -10.08 2.12
CA PHE A 64 -13.15 -9.88 1.13
C PHE A 64 -11.83 -9.56 1.81
N HIS A 65 -10.93 -10.55 1.83
CA HIS A 65 -9.64 -10.43 2.50
C HIS A 65 -8.57 -9.84 1.57
N ASN A 66 -8.61 -10.16 0.27
CA ASN A 66 -7.59 -9.77 -0.71
C ASN A 66 -8.05 -8.68 -1.68
N LEU A 67 -9.10 -7.93 -1.33
CA LEU A 67 -9.61 -6.86 -2.16
C LEU A 67 -8.61 -5.69 -2.22
N THR A 68 -8.05 -5.41 -3.39
CA THR A 68 -7.13 -4.30 -3.62
C THR A 68 -7.84 -3.08 -4.20
N LYS A 69 -8.90 -3.28 -4.99
CA LYS A 69 -9.64 -2.21 -5.67
C LYS A 69 -11.14 -2.27 -5.39
N LEU A 70 -11.70 -1.14 -4.97
CA LEU A 70 -13.14 -0.96 -4.77
C LEU A 70 -13.65 0.25 -5.56
N THR A 71 -14.66 0.05 -6.40
CA THR A 71 -15.34 1.14 -7.13
C THR A 71 -16.81 1.24 -6.73
N LEU A 72 -17.24 2.46 -6.45
CA LEU A 72 -18.57 2.85 -5.97
C LEU A 72 -19.06 4.09 -6.75
N ASN A 73 -18.72 4.18 -8.04
CA ASN A 73 -19.01 5.37 -8.84
C ASN A 73 -20.52 5.50 -9.11
N GLN A 74 -21.05 6.72 -9.07
CA GLN A 74 -22.47 7.00 -9.37
C GLN A 74 -23.46 6.19 -8.51
N THR A 75 -23.11 5.90 -7.26
CA THR A 75 -23.96 5.12 -6.37
C THR A 75 -24.91 5.98 -5.52
N GLY A 76 -24.68 7.29 -5.50
CA GLY A 76 -25.42 8.24 -4.65
C GLY A 76 -25.01 8.15 -3.17
N LEU A 77 -23.82 7.62 -2.90
CA LEU A 77 -23.28 7.43 -1.56
C LEU A 77 -23.11 8.78 -0.86
N ALA A 78 -23.80 8.98 0.26
CA ALA A 78 -23.71 10.23 1.04
C ALA A 78 -22.87 10.06 2.31
N SER A 79 -22.76 8.84 2.81
CA SER A 79 -22.07 8.53 4.06
C SER A 79 -21.31 7.22 3.96
N LEU A 80 -20.10 7.23 4.50
CA LEU A 80 -19.20 6.09 4.63
C LEU A 80 -19.32 5.41 6.01
N ALA A 81 -20.37 5.73 6.77
CA ALA A 81 -20.63 5.09 8.06
C ALA A 81 -20.82 3.58 7.91
N ASN A 82 -20.38 2.84 8.93
CA ASN A 82 -20.42 1.37 9.01
C ASN A 82 -19.47 0.61 8.09
N LEU A 83 -18.59 1.26 7.34
CA LEU A 83 -17.56 0.53 6.59
C LEU A 83 -16.66 -0.25 7.55
N PRO A 84 -16.38 -1.54 7.26
CA PRO A 84 -15.39 -2.30 8.00
C PRO A 84 -13.98 -1.78 7.67
N CYS A 85 -13.02 -2.06 8.55
CA CYS A 85 -11.61 -1.87 8.22
C CYS A 85 -11.19 -2.89 7.15
N MET A 86 -10.78 -2.39 5.99
CA MET A 86 -10.34 -3.15 4.82
C MET A 86 -8.91 -2.72 4.49
N SER A 87 -7.95 -3.29 5.22
CA SER A 87 -6.52 -2.96 5.11
C SER A 87 -5.86 -3.47 3.83
N SER A 88 -6.51 -4.32 3.05
CA SER A 88 -6.04 -4.79 1.74
C SER A 88 -6.32 -3.80 0.61
N VAL A 89 -7.34 -2.96 0.74
CA VAL A 89 -7.73 -2.03 -0.32
C VAL A 89 -6.68 -0.92 -0.48
N ARG A 90 -6.13 -0.81 -1.69
CA ARG A 90 -5.16 0.21 -2.12
C ARG A 90 -5.80 1.27 -3.00
N THR A 91 -6.84 0.92 -3.75
CA THR A 91 -7.54 1.82 -4.68
C THR A 91 -9.02 1.92 -4.34
N LEU A 92 -9.50 3.15 -4.12
CA LEU A 92 -10.92 3.46 -3.91
C LEU A 92 -11.37 4.51 -4.92
N GLU A 93 -12.39 4.16 -5.69
CA GLU A 93 -13.05 5.07 -6.61
C GLU A 93 -14.49 5.29 -6.15
N ALA A 94 -14.86 6.54 -5.84
CA ALA A 94 -16.19 6.92 -5.41
C ALA A 94 -16.61 8.24 -6.09
N THR A 95 -16.38 8.31 -7.40
CA THR A 95 -16.69 9.46 -8.25
C THR A 95 -18.20 9.64 -8.42
N ASP A 96 -18.66 10.88 -8.61
CA ASP A 96 -20.08 11.24 -8.80
C ASP A 96 -21.00 10.73 -7.68
N ASN A 97 -20.62 11.04 -6.44
CA ASN A 97 -21.39 10.70 -5.24
C ASN A 97 -21.79 11.97 -4.44
N HIS A 98 -22.36 11.76 -3.25
CA HIS A 98 -22.80 12.82 -2.35
C HIS A 98 -21.91 12.93 -1.10
N ILE A 99 -20.65 12.49 -1.18
CA ILE A 99 -19.69 12.54 -0.07
C ILE A 99 -19.33 14.01 0.19
N SER A 100 -19.28 14.39 1.46
CA SER A 100 -18.92 15.75 1.89
C SER A 100 -17.89 15.69 3.02
N SER A 101 -18.30 15.77 4.28
CA SER A 101 -17.40 15.93 5.43
C SER A 101 -17.14 14.62 6.20
N CYS A 102 -17.25 13.46 5.54
CA CYS A 102 -17.14 12.15 6.20
C CYS A 102 -15.82 11.41 5.91
N LEU A 103 -14.77 12.12 5.51
CA LEU A 103 -13.46 11.54 5.17
C LEU A 103 -12.74 10.88 6.36
N LYS A 104 -13.06 11.26 7.60
CA LYS A 104 -12.52 10.56 8.78
C LYS A 104 -12.88 9.06 8.78
N LEU A 105 -14.12 8.73 8.40
CA LEU A 105 -14.59 7.35 8.34
C LEU A 105 -13.92 6.58 7.20
N LEU A 106 -13.57 7.27 6.11
CA LEU A 106 -12.81 6.70 5.00
C LEU A 106 -11.42 6.28 5.48
N VAL A 107 -10.72 7.17 6.18
CA VAL A 107 -9.36 6.92 6.68
C VAL A 107 -9.34 5.75 7.68
N ASP A 108 -10.36 5.64 8.52
CA ASP A 108 -10.45 4.54 9.49
C ASP A 108 -10.82 3.19 8.80
N ALA A 109 -11.52 3.23 7.66
CA ALA A 109 -11.87 2.06 6.88
C ALA A 109 -10.73 1.57 5.95
N PHE A 110 -9.92 2.49 5.41
CA PHE A 110 -8.91 2.20 4.38
C PHE A 110 -7.54 2.75 4.78
N PRO A 111 -6.85 2.16 5.77
CA PRO A 111 -5.62 2.72 6.31
C PRO A 111 -4.44 2.72 5.32
N ASN A 112 -4.42 1.79 4.38
CA ASN A 112 -3.33 1.57 3.42
C ASN A 112 -3.66 2.08 2.00
N LEU A 113 -4.54 3.07 1.91
CA LEU A 113 -5.02 3.56 0.62
C LEU A 113 -3.91 4.32 -0.12
N ARG A 114 -3.65 3.95 -1.38
CA ARG A 114 -2.69 4.60 -2.29
C ARG A 114 -3.35 5.50 -3.32
N LYS A 115 -4.55 5.14 -3.78
CA LYS A 115 -5.32 5.90 -4.78
C LYS A 115 -6.74 6.14 -4.32
N LEU A 116 -7.15 7.42 -4.31
CA LEU A 116 -8.48 7.87 -3.92
C LEU A 116 -9.08 8.78 -5.00
N GLN A 117 -10.16 8.35 -5.63
CA GLN A 117 -10.91 9.17 -6.58
C GLN A 117 -12.24 9.59 -5.96
N LEU A 118 -12.39 10.90 -5.73
CA LEU A 118 -13.58 11.53 -5.14
C LEU A 118 -14.13 12.61 -6.06
N GLY A 119 -13.85 12.56 -7.37
CA GLY A 119 -14.38 13.51 -8.33
C GLY A 119 -15.90 13.64 -8.27
N GLY A 120 -16.45 14.83 -8.51
CA GLY A 120 -17.91 15.04 -8.58
C GLY A 120 -18.65 14.85 -7.25
N ASN A 121 -17.98 15.05 -6.12
CA ASN A 121 -18.57 15.00 -4.78
C ASN A 121 -18.87 16.41 -4.22
N HIS A 122 -19.22 16.49 -2.93
CA HIS A 122 -19.67 17.70 -2.24
C HIS A 122 -18.68 18.17 -1.17
N ILE A 123 -17.37 17.97 -1.38
CA ILE A 123 -16.32 18.42 -0.47
C ILE A 123 -16.09 19.92 -0.65
N LYS A 124 -16.23 20.71 0.42
CA LYS A 124 -16.32 22.17 0.30
C LYS A 124 -15.13 22.90 0.87
N THR A 125 -14.53 22.39 1.94
CA THR A 125 -13.47 23.11 2.66
C THR A 125 -12.18 22.31 2.69
N PHE A 126 -11.07 22.98 2.98
CA PHE A 126 -9.80 22.32 3.25
C PHE A 126 -9.82 21.52 4.57
N GLU A 127 -10.62 21.97 5.55
CA GLU A 127 -10.82 21.27 6.82
C GLU A 127 -11.43 19.88 6.61
N ASP A 128 -12.33 19.73 5.62
CA ASP A 128 -12.90 18.43 5.25
C ASP A 128 -11.81 17.42 4.82
N LEU A 129 -10.69 17.91 4.27
CA LEU A 129 -9.58 17.09 3.76
C LEU A 129 -8.53 16.75 4.82
N GLU A 130 -8.49 17.46 5.96
CA GLU A 130 -7.51 17.24 7.03
C GLU A 130 -7.38 15.77 7.48
N PRO A 131 -8.47 14.98 7.57
CA PRO A 131 -8.35 13.57 7.93
C PRO A 131 -7.45 12.76 6.98
N LEU A 132 -7.35 13.14 5.70
CA LEU A 132 -6.54 12.43 4.70
C LEU A 132 -5.03 12.51 5.00
N ALA A 133 -4.59 13.48 5.82
CA ALA A 133 -3.20 13.58 6.27
C ALA A 133 -2.70 12.33 7.02
N ARG A 134 -3.62 11.50 7.54
CA ARG A 134 -3.32 10.23 8.22
C ARG A 134 -2.97 9.08 7.25
N LEU A 135 -3.28 9.23 5.96
CA LEU A 135 -2.98 8.22 4.94
C LEU A 135 -1.56 8.42 4.41
N SER A 136 -0.59 7.86 5.11
CA SER A 136 0.84 7.99 4.78
C SER A 136 1.22 7.41 3.42
N GLN A 137 0.42 6.48 2.90
CA GLN A 137 0.64 5.83 1.61
C GLN A 137 -0.18 6.45 0.46
N LEU A 138 -0.98 7.50 0.71
CA LEU A 138 -1.83 8.09 -0.32
C LEU A 138 -1.01 8.89 -1.33
N GLU A 139 -0.86 8.35 -2.53
CA GLU A 139 -0.06 8.93 -3.61
C GLU A 139 -0.90 9.65 -4.66
N GLN A 140 -2.14 9.18 -4.90
CA GLN A 140 -3.02 9.75 -5.92
C GLN A 140 -4.37 10.15 -5.33
N LEU A 141 -4.78 11.39 -5.60
CA LEU A 141 -6.04 11.96 -5.15
C LEU A 141 -6.73 12.68 -6.31
N GLY A 142 -8.00 12.33 -6.56
CA GLY A 142 -8.89 13.05 -7.46
C GLY A 142 -9.98 13.75 -6.67
N LEU A 143 -10.12 15.05 -6.86
CA LEU A 143 -11.08 15.93 -6.17
C LEU A 143 -11.70 16.92 -7.17
N ASP A 144 -11.45 16.73 -8.46
CA ASP A 144 -12.08 17.43 -9.56
C ASP A 144 -13.61 17.45 -9.42
N LEU A 145 -14.24 18.51 -9.91
CA LEU A 145 -15.68 18.72 -9.78
C LEU A 145 -16.23 18.76 -8.33
N ASN A 146 -15.37 18.89 -7.31
CA ASN A 146 -15.79 19.28 -5.96
C ASN A 146 -15.71 20.81 -5.78
N PRO A 147 -16.55 21.41 -4.92
CA PRO A 147 -16.44 22.83 -4.59
C PRO A 147 -15.07 23.27 -4.06
N VAL A 148 -14.34 22.38 -3.35
CA VAL A 148 -12.98 22.66 -2.85
C VAL A 148 -11.97 22.94 -3.97
N ALA A 149 -12.15 22.33 -5.16
CA ALA A 149 -11.24 22.50 -6.30
C ALA A 149 -11.29 23.92 -6.89
N SER A 150 -12.35 24.68 -6.61
CA SER A 150 -12.49 26.08 -7.05
C SER A 150 -11.89 27.09 -6.07
N LEU A 151 -11.34 26.65 -4.94
CA LEU A 151 -10.78 27.54 -3.93
C LEU A 151 -9.40 28.08 -4.32
N ALA A 152 -9.06 29.27 -3.83
CA ALA A 152 -7.74 29.84 -4.01
C ALA A 152 -6.65 28.96 -3.38
N ASN A 153 -5.52 28.84 -4.07
CA ASN A 153 -4.36 28.03 -3.68
C ASN A 153 -4.72 26.55 -3.42
N TYR A 154 -5.76 26.04 -4.10
CA TYR A 154 -6.26 24.68 -3.94
C TYR A 154 -5.14 23.65 -3.97
N ARG A 155 -4.34 23.65 -5.03
CA ARG A 155 -3.25 22.69 -5.23
C ARG A 155 -2.24 22.74 -4.08
N GLU A 156 -1.66 23.90 -3.81
CA GLU A 156 -0.65 24.09 -2.76
C GLU A 156 -1.18 23.65 -1.38
N LYS A 157 -2.44 23.97 -1.07
CA LYS A 157 -3.05 23.57 0.19
C LYS A 157 -3.29 22.07 0.29
N VAL A 158 -3.77 21.42 -0.78
CA VAL A 158 -3.98 19.96 -0.77
C VAL A 158 -2.66 19.22 -0.58
N PHE A 159 -1.60 19.59 -1.31
CA PHE A 159 -0.26 19.01 -1.10
C PHE A 159 0.32 19.32 0.28
N SER A 160 -0.08 20.43 0.91
CA SER A 160 0.31 20.73 2.29
C SER A 160 -0.46 19.90 3.33
N ILE A 161 -1.70 19.51 3.05
CA ILE A 161 -2.53 18.69 3.94
C ILE A 161 -2.14 17.22 3.82
N VAL A 162 -1.91 16.74 2.60
CA VAL A 162 -1.51 15.36 2.30
C VAL A 162 -0.09 15.37 1.74
N PRO A 163 0.94 15.32 2.61
CA PRO A 163 2.34 15.42 2.16
C PRO A 163 2.84 14.18 1.40
N SER A 164 2.18 13.03 1.56
CA SER A 164 2.44 11.79 0.79
C SER A 164 2.00 11.87 -0.67
N LEU A 165 1.20 12.89 -1.02
CA LEU A 165 0.57 12.98 -2.33
C LEU A 165 1.59 13.29 -3.44
N VAL A 166 1.54 12.49 -4.51
CA VAL A 166 2.35 12.66 -5.72
C VAL A 166 1.51 13.30 -6.83
N VAL A 167 0.26 12.84 -6.98
CA VAL A 167 -0.65 13.23 -8.06
C VAL A 167 -1.98 13.76 -7.50
N LEU A 168 -2.33 14.98 -7.89
CA LEU A 168 -3.63 15.61 -7.65
C LEU A 168 -4.30 15.96 -8.99
N ASP A 169 -5.48 15.42 -9.23
CA ASP A 169 -6.28 15.61 -10.46
C ASP A 169 -5.47 15.34 -11.74
N SER A 170 -4.78 14.19 -11.77
CA SER A 170 -3.91 13.73 -12.87
C SER A 170 -2.69 14.62 -13.15
N ARG A 171 -2.33 15.49 -12.20
CA ARG A 171 -1.17 16.38 -12.30
C ARG A 171 -0.26 16.23 -11.08
N ASP A 172 1.00 16.61 -11.19
CA ASP A 172 1.97 16.65 -10.08
C ASP A 172 2.01 17.99 -9.33
N ARG A 173 2.82 18.15 -8.29
CA ARG A 173 2.88 19.41 -7.51
C ARG A 173 3.14 20.65 -8.39
N GLN A 174 3.84 20.51 -9.51
CA GLN A 174 4.16 21.58 -10.46
C GLN A 174 3.02 21.85 -11.45
N GLY A 175 2.06 20.94 -11.58
CA GLY A 175 0.90 21.05 -12.46
C GLY A 175 1.07 20.34 -13.80
N GLU A 176 2.15 19.57 -13.96
CA GLU A 176 2.42 18.75 -15.14
C GLU A 176 1.63 17.45 -15.06
N GLU A 177 1.16 16.93 -16.19
CA GLU A 177 0.44 15.66 -16.23
C GLU A 177 1.33 14.51 -15.79
N ARG A 178 0.87 13.74 -14.82
CA ARG A 178 1.59 12.61 -14.25
C ARG A 178 0.62 11.56 -13.75
N GLU A 179 0.89 10.31 -14.08
CA GLU A 179 0.24 9.16 -13.46
C GLU A 179 1.11 8.69 -12.28
N ALA A 180 0.48 8.31 -11.17
CA ALA A 180 1.20 7.68 -10.07
C ALA A 180 1.70 6.31 -10.53
N ALA A 181 2.86 5.88 -10.05
CA ALA A 181 3.33 4.54 -10.36
C ALA A 181 2.37 3.54 -9.68
N ASP A 182 1.76 2.65 -10.46
CA ASP A 182 1.10 1.46 -9.94
C ASP A 182 2.19 0.54 -9.35
N SER A 183 2.70 0.89 -8.17
CA SER A 183 3.65 0.07 -7.39
C SER A 183 2.95 -1.14 -6.75
N ASP A 184 1.92 -1.67 -7.42
CA ASP A 184 1.30 -2.96 -7.11
C ASP A 184 2.08 -4.11 -7.77
N SER A 185 3.20 -3.82 -8.45
CA SER A 185 4.22 -4.80 -8.77
C SER A 185 4.89 -5.25 -7.47
N GLU A 186 4.26 -6.25 -6.84
CA GLU A 186 4.87 -7.25 -5.96
C GLU A 186 6.12 -6.72 -5.23
N GLU A 187 5.91 -5.91 -4.19
CA GLU A 187 6.79 -6.05 -3.03
C GLU A 187 6.45 -7.44 -2.46
N GLU A 188 7.06 -8.48 -3.04
CA GLU A 188 7.33 -9.72 -2.34
C GLU A 188 8.07 -9.26 -1.07
N GLU A 189 7.33 -9.08 0.02
CA GLU A 189 7.91 -9.17 1.34
C GLU A 189 8.43 -10.61 1.42
N ASP A 190 9.66 -10.81 0.94
CA ASP A 190 10.55 -11.90 1.36
C ASP A 190 10.73 -11.74 2.88
N ASP A 191 9.68 -12.04 3.65
CA ASP A 191 9.81 -12.49 5.03
C ASP A 191 10.38 -13.91 4.95
N GLU A 192 11.63 -14.01 4.50
CA GLU A 192 12.49 -15.10 4.89
C GLU A 192 12.62 -14.99 6.41
N GLY A 193 11.69 -15.64 7.12
CA GLY A 193 11.89 -15.97 8.51
C GLY A 193 13.25 -16.65 8.62
N GLU A 194 14.23 -15.93 9.16
CA GLU A 194 15.48 -16.49 9.64
C GLU A 194 15.14 -17.46 10.79
N GLU A 195 14.68 -18.66 10.45
CA GLU A 195 14.93 -19.85 11.26
C GLU A 195 16.44 -20.07 11.18
N VAL A 196 17.17 -19.38 12.06
CA VAL A 196 18.62 -19.52 12.22
C VAL A 196 18.90 -20.99 12.53
N ASP A 197 19.33 -21.74 11.52
CA ASP A 197 19.78 -23.12 11.67
C ASP A 197 21.05 -23.12 12.53
N THR A 198 20.87 -23.26 13.84
CA THR A 198 21.95 -23.30 14.82
C THR A 198 22.83 -24.55 14.71
N THR A 199 22.54 -25.49 13.81
CA THR A 199 23.29 -26.75 13.69
C THR A 199 24.72 -26.57 13.17
N LEU A 200 25.02 -25.47 12.45
CA LEU A 200 26.36 -25.23 11.92
C LEU A 200 27.34 -24.70 12.97
N LYS A 201 26.84 -24.09 14.05
CA LYS A 201 27.69 -23.57 15.14
C LYS A 201 28.15 -24.69 16.08
N ASP A 202 27.28 -25.68 16.33
CA ASP A 202 27.59 -26.81 17.21
C ASP A 202 28.60 -27.80 16.59
N PHE A 203 28.81 -27.75 15.26
CA PHE A 203 29.79 -28.60 14.58
C PHE A 203 31.24 -28.07 14.69
N TYR A 204 31.43 -26.75 14.81
CA TYR A 204 32.77 -26.15 14.83
C TYR A 204 33.40 -26.10 16.23
N GLU A 205 32.62 -26.23 17.30
CA GLU A 205 33.13 -26.23 18.69
C GLU A 205 33.54 -27.63 19.19
N ALA A 206 33.32 -28.69 18.42
CA ALA A 206 33.54 -30.08 18.88
C ALA A 206 34.92 -30.69 18.56
N GLU A 207 35.78 -30.05 17.75
CA GLU A 207 37.07 -30.63 17.34
C GLU A 207 38.28 -29.69 17.43
N MET A 208 38.53 -29.09 18.60
CA MET A 208 39.92 -28.74 18.95
C MET A 208 40.29 -29.36 20.31
N PRO A 209 41.22 -30.33 20.34
CA PRO A 209 41.76 -30.85 21.59
C PRO A 209 42.66 -29.81 22.26
N GLU A 210 42.49 -29.64 23.56
CA GLU A 210 43.44 -28.97 24.44
C GLU A 210 44.78 -29.73 24.40
N GLN A 211 45.86 -29.07 23.98
CA GLN A 211 47.22 -29.50 24.29
C GLN A 211 48.04 -28.30 24.77
N ASP A 212 48.18 -28.29 26.09
CA ASP A 212 49.34 -27.98 26.91
C ASP A 212 50.47 -27.10 26.36
N ALA A 213 50.84 -26.17 27.24
CA ALA A 213 51.97 -25.25 27.19
C ALA A 213 53.33 -25.91 26.93
N GLU A 214 54.24 -25.12 26.34
CA GLU A 214 55.60 -24.82 26.82
C GLU A 214 56.48 -24.38 25.64
N ASP A 215 56.71 -23.06 25.49
CA ASP A 215 58.06 -22.49 25.47
C ASP A 215 57.96 -20.97 25.22
N ALA A 216 58.44 -20.23 26.23
CA ALA A 216 58.72 -18.82 26.14
C ALA A 216 60.12 -18.66 25.53
N GLU A 217 60.30 -17.77 24.56
CA GLU A 217 61.57 -17.04 24.41
C GLU A 217 61.31 -15.65 23.85
N ASP A 218 61.97 -14.69 24.49
CA ASP A 218 61.96 -13.25 24.29
C ASP A 218 62.21 -12.81 22.84
N PHE A 219 61.48 -11.78 22.39
CA PHE A 219 62.06 -10.85 21.43
C PHE A 219 61.49 -9.44 21.63
N GLU A 220 62.25 -8.61 22.34
CA GLU A 220 61.99 -7.17 22.53
C GLU A 220 62.24 -6.37 21.24
N PRO A 221 61.51 -5.25 21.05
CA PRO A 221 61.53 -4.45 19.82
C PRO A 221 62.69 -3.45 19.81
N PRO A 222 63.23 -3.05 18.64
CA PRO A 222 63.99 -1.82 18.57
C PRO A 222 63.04 -0.65 18.29
N CYS A 223 62.92 0.22 19.27
CA CYS A 223 62.61 1.63 19.12
C CYS A 223 63.79 2.39 18.48
N ASP A 224 63.45 3.57 17.96
CA ASP A 224 64.31 4.70 17.60
C ASP A 224 64.93 4.74 16.19
N ALA A 225 64.38 5.63 15.37
CA ALA A 225 65.15 6.77 14.87
C ALA A 225 64.18 7.93 14.54
N GLU A 226 64.19 8.92 15.42
CA GLU A 226 63.90 10.32 15.09
C GLU A 226 64.81 10.76 13.94
N ASP A 227 64.29 11.59 13.03
CA ASP A 227 65.02 12.71 12.39
C ASP A 227 64.03 13.48 11.51
N ASP A 228 63.43 14.50 12.13
CA ASP A 228 63.52 15.92 11.78
C ASP A 228 63.78 16.40 10.33
N GLU A 229 63.22 17.60 10.10
CA GLU A 229 63.59 18.66 9.13
C GLU A 229 62.93 18.72 7.74
N ASP A 230 61.91 19.60 7.67
CA ASP A 230 61.77 20.78 6.79
C ASP A 230 62.48 20.78 5.42
N ILE A 231 61.75 21.18 4.38
CA ILE A 231 62.19 22.18 3.38
C ILE A 231 60.95 22.72 2.64
N ASP A 232 60.78 24.03 2.78
CA ASP A 232 59.95 24.93 1.97
C ASP A 232 60.38 24.88 0.49
N GLU A 233 59.48 25.23 -0.44
CA GLU A 233 59.68 26.42 -1.28
C GLU A 233 58.49 26.64 -2.24
N GLU A 234 58.16 27.92 -2.34
CA GLU A 234 57.16 28.56 -3.20
C GLU A 234 57.60 28.56 -4.68
N ASP A 235 56.95 29.40 -5.50
CA ASP A 235 57.30 29.83 -6.88
C ASP A 235 56.84 28.92 -8.05
N GLU A 236 56.28 29.38 -9.17
CA GLU A 236 55.74 30.64 -9.74
C GLU A 236 54.63 30.17 -10.72
N GLY A 237 53.58 30.91 -11.09
CA GLY A 237 53.51 32.27 -11.61
C GLY A 237 52.27 32.40 -12.51
#